data_AF-A0A2P4QTE3-F1
#
_entry.id   AF-A0A2P4QTE3-F1
#
_cell.length_a   1.000
_cell.length_b   1.000
_cell.length_c   1.000
_cell.angle_alpha   90.00
_cell.angle_beta   90.00
_cell.angle_gamma   90.00
#
_symmetry.space_group_name_H-M   'P 1'
#
loop_
_entity.id
_entity.type
_entity.pdbx_description
1 polymer ?
#
loop_
_entity_poly.entity_id
_entity_poly.type
_entity_poly.pdbx_seq_one_letter_code
_entity_poly.pdbx_strand_id
1 'polypeptide(L)'
;MIQTPDKNTNMFIDIRTSLFAMYLFLAGDSSALSNWEYTDNPSIAILIILFSLLVVIYLMNLLIGLLNMEIGEDNNRVSYLIQKAEILAEIELFYLLPHQRRWQTWFPEVIHYYADVDKTRIEIERLIKEDKWDTKELKLDKLEEKLDKLEKLDKIEKLLEEMHAK
;
A
#
# COMPACT_ATOMS: atom_id res chain seq x y z
N MET A 1 36.77 40.22 18.48
CA MET A 1 36.54 39.48 19.73
C MET A 1 36.64 38.00 19.37
N ILE A 2 37.72 37.33 19.78
CA ILE A 2 37.90 35.90 19.54
C ILE A 2 36.97 35.20 20.54
N GLN A 3 35.92 34.53 20.06
CA GLN A 3 35.06 33.75 20.93
C GLN A 3 35.86 32.56 21.46
N THR A 4 35.91 32.41 22.78
CA THR A 4 36.37 31.16 23.40
C THR A 4 35.36 30.07 23.06
N PRO A 5 35.77 28.92 22.50
CA PRO A 5 34.84 27.89 22.07
C PRO A 5 34.02 27.41 23.27
N ASP A 6 32.71 27.59 23.20
CA ASP A 6 31.74 27.01 24.12
C ASP A 6 31.63 25.51 23.84
N LYS A 7 31.11 24.74 24.80
CA LYS A 7 30.85 23.30 24.66
C LYS A 7 29.93 22.98 23.46
N ASN A 8 29.19 23.97 22.95
CA ASN A 8 28.35 23.87 21.76
C ASN A 8 29.02 24.33 20.45
N THR A 9 30.25 24.85 20.48
CA THR A 9 30.96 25.32 19.28
C THR A 9 31.55 24.18 18.46
N ASN A 10 31.87 23.02 19.06
CA ASN A 10 32.37 21.86 18.33
C ASN A 10 31.65 20.58 18.76
N MET A 11 30.78 20.07 17.88
CA MET A 11 29.99 18.86 18.14
C MET A 11 30.81 17.57 18.05
N PHE A 12 32.08 17.59 17.62
CA PHE A 12 32.94 16.42 17.47
C PHE A 12 33.82 16.12 18.69
N ILE A 13 33.61 16.81 19.82
CA ILE A 13 34.38 16.59 21.06
C ILE A 13 33.97 15.30 21.78
N ASP A 14 32.68 14.97 21.77
CA ASP A 14 32.12 13.75 22.38
C ASP A 14 31.56 12.84 21.28
N ILE A 15 31.71 11.53 21.44
CA ILE A 15 31.15 10.54 20.52
C ILE A 15 29.63 10.67 20.38
N ARG A 16 28.91 11.01 21.46
CA ARG A 16 27.45 11.17 21.41
C ARG A 16 27.04 12.34 20.53
N THR A 17 27.70 13.49 20.71
CA THR A 17 27.43 14.69 19.92
C THR A 17 27.94 14.55 18.50
N SER A 18 29.04 13.80 18.29
CA SER A 18 29.59 13.51 16.97
C SER A 18 28.65 12.63 16.16
N LEU A 19 28.05 11.59 16.75
CA LEU A 19 27.04 10.77 16.09
C LEU A 19 25.81 11.59 15.70
N PHE A 20 25.36 12.48 16.59
CA PHE A 20 24.24 13.38 16.32
C PHE A 20 24.55 14.37 15.18
N ALA A 21 25.75 14.95 15.17
CA ALA A 21 26.23 15.79 14.08
C ALA A 21 26.26 15.03 12.74
N MET A 22 26.60 13.74 12.77
CA MET A 22 26.58 12.91 11.56
C MET A 22 25.20 12.55 11.06
N TYR A 23 24.25 12.34 11.96
CA TYR A 23 22.84 12.21 11.61
C TYR A 23 22.28 13.50 10.99
N LEU A 24 22.57 14.66 11.57
CA LEU A 24 22.17 15.96 11.02
C LEU A 24 22.73 16.15 9.62
N PHE A 25 24.01 15.82 9.41
CA PHE A 25 24.62 15.90 8.09
C PHE A 25 23.98 14.96 7.06
N LEU A 26 23.62 13.73 7.47
CA LEU A 26 22.89 12.79 6.62
C LEU A 26 21.52 13.34 6.22
N ALA A 27 20.84 14.07 7.11
CA ALA A 27 19.57 14.75 6.86
C ALA A 27 19.70 16.05 6.05
N GLY A 28 20.94 16.47 5.71
CA GLY A 28 21.24 17.66 4.92
C GLY A 28 21.56 18.92 5.73
N ASP A 29 21.63 18.83 7.06
CA ASP A 29 22.01 19.94 7.93
C ASP A 29 23.55 19.96 8.13
N SER A 30 24.20 20.96 7.53
CA SER A 30 25.65 21.16 7.62
C SER A 30 26.08 22.11 8.74
N SER A 31 25.16 22.55 9.61
CA SER A 31 25.45 23.49 10.71
C SER A 31 26.55 22.98 11.64
N ALA A 32 26.61 21.67 11.90
CA ALA A 32 27.64 21.05 12.72
C ALA A 32 29.06 21.14 12.13
N LEU A 33 29.17 21.31 10.80
CA LEU A 33 30.43 21.42 10.06
C LEU A 33 30.84 22.87 9.80
N SER A 34 29.91 23.82 9.95
CA SER A 34 30.14 25.26 9.69
C SER A 34 31.23 25.89 10.55
N ASN A 35 31.52 25.31 11.72
CA ASN A 35 32.53 25.80 12.65
C ASN A 35 33.97 25.41 12.25
N TRP A 36 34.15 24.68 11.15
CA TRP A 36 35.47 24.24 10.68
C TRP A 36 35.92 25.05 9.46
N GLU A 37 37.12 25.63 9.53
CA GLU A 37 37.77 26.25 8.37
C GLU A 37 38.34 25.17 7.44
N TYR A 38 37.76 25.04 6.24
CA TYR A 38 38.15 24.05 5.25
C TYR A 38 39.55 24.25 4.65
N THR A 39 40.08 25.49 4.72
CA THR A 39 41.40 25.87 4.21
C THR A 39 42.54 25.36 5.08
N ASP A 40 42.29 25.24 6.38
CA ASP A 40 43.33 24.95 7.36
C ASP A 40 43.49 23.44 7.59
N ASN A 41 42.45 22.66 7.25
CA ASN A 41 42.41 21.22 7.48
C ASN A 41 41.94 20.47 6.22
N PRO A 42 42.82 20.23 5.24
CA PRO A 42 42.45 19.59 3.97
C PRO A 42 41.88 18.17 4.16
N SER A 43 42.29 17.46 5.22
CA SER A 43 41.78 16.13 5.54
C SER A 43 40.27 16.13 5.86
N ILE A 44 39.77 17.15 6.55
CA ILE A 44 38.34 17.27 6.89
C ILE A 44 37.53 17.53 5.62
N ALA A 45 38.03 18.40 4.74
CA ALA A 45 37.39 18.69 3.46
C ALA A 45 37.28 17.42 2.59
N ILE A 46 38.35 16.61 2.52
CA ILE A 46 38.34 15.33 1.79
C ILE A 46 37.32 14.36 2.38
N LEU A 47 37.24 14.24 3.71
CA LEU A 47 36.30 13.35 4.39
C LEU A 47 34.84 13.76 4.13
N ILE A 48 34.53 15.05 4.16
CA ILE A 48 33.19 15.59 3.88
C ILE A 48 32.78 15.26 2.44
N ILE A 49 33.67 15.51 1.47
CA ILE A 49 33.40 15.22 0.06
C ILE A 49 33.16 13.72 -0.15
N LEU A 50 34.04 12.87 0.40
CA LEU A 50 33.92 11.43 0.30
C LEU A 50 32.62 10.91 0.93
N PHE A 51 32.30 11.38 2.14
CA PHE A 51 31.07 11.01 2.83
C PHE A 51 29.83 11.45 2.05
N SER A 52 29.83 12.67 1.53
CA SER A 52 28.71 13.20 0.72
C SER A 52 28.48 12.38 -0.54
N LEU A 53 29.55 12.00 -1.23
CA LEU A 53 29.47 11.11 -2.39
C LEU A 53 28.91 9.74 -2.01
N LEU A 54 29.33 9.16 -0.89
CA LEU A 54 28.81 7.87 -0.41
C LEU A 54 27.32 7.96 -0.10
N VAL A 55 26.87 9.01 0.60
CA VAL A 55 25.45 9.17 0.94
C VAL A 55 24.59 9.33 -0.31
N VAL A 56 24.97 10.23 -1.21
CA VAL A 56 24.18 10.54 -2.41
C VAL A 56 24.19 9.38 -3.41
N ILE A 57 25.36 8.80 -3.69
CA ILE A 57 25.49 7.77 -4.73
C ILE A 57 25.08 6.39 -4.22
N TYR A 58 25.44 6.04 -3.01
CA TYR A 58 25.24 4.67 -2.50
C TYR A 58 23.99 4.57 -1.63
N LEU A 59 23.94 5.29 -0.50
CA LEU A 59 22.87 5.11 0.48
C LEU A 59 21.49 5.52 -0.06
N MET A 60 21.36 6.70 -0.67
CA MET A 60 20.07 7.19 -1.16
C MET A 60 19.54 6.33 -2.31
N ASN A 61 20.41 5.95 -3.26
CA ASN A 61 20.00 5.10 -4.38
C ASN A 61 19.64 3.68 -3.92
N LEU A 62 20.38 3.12 -2.97
CA LEU A 62 20.07 1.81 -2.39
C LEU A 62 18.76 1.85 -1.60
N LEU A 63 18.54 2.89 -0.78
CA LEU A 63 17.30 3.06 -0.02
C LEU A 63 16.09 3.19 -0.94
N ILE A 64 16.17 4.03 -1.98
CA ILE A 64 15.11 4.18 -2.97
C ILE A 64 14.87 2.85 -3.70
N GLY A 65 15.92 2.11 -4.07
CA GLY A 65 15.80 0.82 -4.74
C GLY A 65 15.10 -0.24 -3.88
N LEU A 66 15.47 -0.33 -2.60
CA LEU A 66 14.83 -1.23 -1.64
C LEU A 66 13.37 -0.85 -1.39
N LEU A 67 13.08 0.44 -1.18
CA LEU A 67 11.71 0.91 -0.98
C LEU A 67 10.84 0.64 -2.21
N ASN A 68 11.37 0.86 -3.42
CA ASN A 68 10.65 0.59 -4.66
C ASN A 68 10.32 -0.90 -4.83
N MET A 69 11.20 -1.79 -4.38
CA MET A 69 10.96 -3.24 -4.40
C MET A 69 9.79 -3.61 -3.48
N GLU A 70 9.80 -3.13 -2.23
CA GLU A 70 8.76 -3.42 -1.24
C GLU A 70 7.40 -2.81 -1.65
N ILE A 71 7.39 -1.56 -2.12
CA ILE A 71 6.16 -0.90 -2.59
C ILE A 71 5.54 -1.64 -3.79
N GLY A 72 6.37 -2.22 -4.65
CA GLY A 72 5.90 -2.99 -5.81
C GLY A 72 5.15 -4.27 -5.43
N GLU A 73 5.49 -4.89 -4.29
CA GLU A 73 4.89 -6.14 -3.82
C GLU A 73 3.55 -5.91 -3.09
N ASP A 74 3.39 -4.74 -2.45
CA ASP A 74 2.27 -4.44 -1.54
C ASP A 74 1.14 -3.58 -2.14
N ASN A 75 1.19 -3.24 -3.44
CA ASN A 75 0.06 -2.60 -4.14
C ASN A 75 -1.07 -3.60 -4.44
N ASN A 76 -1.56 -4.26 -3.40
CA ASN A 76 -2.63 -5.23 -3.51
C ASN A 76 -3.94 -4.62 -3.00
N ARG A 77 -4.83 -4.31 -3.95
CA ARG A 77 -6.21 -3.87 -3.67
C ARG A 77 -6.91 -4.83 -2.71
N VAL A 78 -6.58 -6.12 -2.73
CA VAL A 78 -7.13 -7.12 -1.80
C VAL A 78 -6.65 -6.87 -0.37
N SER A 79 -5.35 -6.65 -0.15
CA SER A 79 -4.79 -6.31 1.18
C SER A 79 -5.42 -5.04 1.75
N TYR A 80 -5.64 -4.02 0.91
CA TYR A 80 -6.35 -2.79 1.31
C TYR A 80 -7.79 -3.08 1.77
N LEU A 81 -8.53 -3.89 1.03
CA LEU A 81 -9.91 -4.24 1.38
C LEU A 81 -9.98 -5.09 2.66
N ILE A 82 -9.03 -6.00 2.87
CA ILE A 82 -8.91 -6.79 4.09
C ILE A 82 -8.64 -5.89 5.30
N GLN A 83 -7.63 -5.01 5.22
CA GLN A 83 -7.33 -4.06 6.31
C GLN A 83 -8.52 -3.15 6.60
N LYS A 84 -9.22 -2.69 5.56
CA LYS A 84 -10.42 -1.86 5.73
C LYS A 84 -11.55 -2.63 6.44
N ALA A 85 -11.74 -3.91 6.11
CA ALA A 85 -12.74 -4.75 6.77
C ALA A 85 -12.37 -5.05 8.23
N GLU A 86 -11.08 -5.26 8.51
CA GLU A 86 -10.57 -5.48 9.87
C GLU A 86 -10.82 -4.26 10.77
N ILE A 87 -10.47 -3.06 10.29
CA ILE A 87 -10.75 -1.80 10.99
C ILE A 87 -12.26 -1.61 11.20
N LEU A 88 -13.08 -1.92 10.19
CA LEU A 88 -14.54 -1.82 10.31
C LEU A 88 -15.08 -2.75 11.40
N ALA A 89 -14.61 -4.00 11.43
CA ALA A 89 -15.01 -4.99 12.44
C ALA A 89 -14.56 -4.57 13.85
N GLU A 90 -13.39 -3.97 13.99
CA GLU A 90 -12.90 -3.43 15.26
C GLU A 90 -13.79 -2.28 15.76
N ILE A 91 -14.16 -1.35 14.87
CA ILE A 91 -15.09 -0.26 15.17
C ILE A 91 -16.46 -0.83 15.60
N GLU A 92 -16.98 -1.80 14.86
CA GLU A 92 -18.27 -2.43 15.15
C GLU A 92 -18.30 -3.16 16.50
N LEU A 93 -17.18 -3.81 16.86
CA LEU A 93 -17.11 -4.59 18.10
C LEU A 93 -16.88 -3.72 19.33
N PHE A 94 -15.98 -2.74 19.25
CA PHE A 94 -15.52 -1.99 20.42
C PHE A 94 -16.14 -0.59 20.57
N TYR A 95 -16.56 0.04 19.47
CA TYR A 95 -16.98 1.45 19.48
C TYR A 95 -18.48 1.67 19.24
N LEU A 96 -19.22 0.66 18.78
CA LEU A 96 -20.67 0.75 18.56
C LEU A 96 -21.50 0.15 19.69
N LEU A 97 -22.52 0.89 20.14
CA LEU A 97 -23.48 0.40 21.11
C LEU A 97 -24.42 -0.65 20.48
N PRO A 98 -25.00 -1.58 21.27
CA PRO A 98 -25.89 -2.62 20.75
C PRO A 98 -27.08 -2.08 19.94
N HIS A 99 -27.57 -0.89 20.26
CA HIS A 99 -28.67 -0.26 19.52
C HIS A 99 -28.23 0.29 18.16
N GLN A 100 -26.99 0.79 18.03
CA GLN A 100 -26.46 1.33 16.77
C GLN A 100 -26.23 0.21 15.75
N ARG A 101 -25.77 -0.96 16.22
CA ARG A 101 -25.58 -2.15 15.36
C ARG A 101 -26.86 -2.76 14.80
N ARG A 102 -28.01 -2.46 15.42
CA ARG A 102 -29.33 -2.92 14.94
C ARG A 102 -30.03 -1.88 14.06
N TRP A 103 -29.35 -0.79 13.72
CA TRP A 103 -29.96 0.27 12.95
C TRP A 103 -29.91 -0.08 11.46
N GLN A 104 -31.06 -0.50 10.91
CA GLN A 104 -31.15 -1.00 9.52
C GLN A 104 -30.65 -0.03 8.46
N THR A 105 -30.67 1.28 8.74
CA THR A 105 -30.15 2.31 7.83
C THR A 105 -28.62 2.26 7.70
N TRP A 106 -27.91 1.84 8.74
CA TRP A 106 -26.44 1.72 8.74
C TRP A 106 -25.98 0.29 8.50
N PHE A 107 -26.75 -0.68 9.01
CA PHE A 107 -26.49 -2.12 8.90
C PHE A 107 -27.74 -2.82 8.31
N PRO A 108 -27.88 -2.84 6.98
CA PRO A 108 -29.02 -3.51 6.35
C PRO A 108 -28.95 -5.02 6.57
N GLU A 109 -30.11 -5.65 6.76
CA GLU A 109 -30.21 -7.11 6.96
C GLU A 109 -29.81 -7.90 5.69
N VAL A 110 -29.96 -7.28 4.52
CA VAL A 110 -29.64 -7.87 3.21
C VAL A 110 -28.84 -6.88 2.37
N ILE A 111 -27.70 -7.33 1.82
CA ILE A 111 -26.87 -6.57 0.89
C ILE A 111 -27.08 -7.13 -0.51
N HIS A 112 -27.68 -6.35 -1.41
CA HIS A 112 -27.79 -6.70 -2.82
C HIS A 112 -26.55 -6.22 -3.56
N TYR A 113 -25.78 -7.15 -4.14
CA TYR A 113 -24.66 -6.81 -5.01
C TYR A 113 -25.08 -6.99 -6.48
N TYR A 114 -24.87 -5.96 -7.29
CA TYR A 114 -25.03 -6.06 -8.74
C TYR A 114 -23.74 -6.59 -9.35
N ALA A 115 -23.77 -7.82 -9.82
CA ALA A 115 -22.68 -8.42 -10.57
C ALA A 115 -23.06 -8.48 -12.05
N ASP A 116 -22.15 -8.02 -12.90
CA ASP A 116 -22.26 -8.16 -14.35
C ASP A 116 -22.18 -9.65 -14.72
N VAL A 117 -23.19 -10.17 -15.42
CA VAL A 117 -23.33 -11.59 -15.73
C VAL A 117 -22.18 -12.08 -16.59
N ASP A 118 -21.75 -11.28 -17.57
CA ASP A 118 -20.70 -11.66 -18.51
C ASP A 118 -19.34 -11.72 -17.82
N LYS A 119 -19.01 -10.71 -17.01
CA LYS A 119 -17.77 -10.70 -16.23
C LYS A 119 -17.72 -11.83 -15.20
N THR A 120 -18.86 -12.11 -14.57
CA THR A 120 -18.97 -13.19 -13.58
C THR A 120 -18.74 -14.55 -14.24
N ARG A 121 -19.30 -14.77 -15.42
CA ARG A 121 -19.10 -16.01 -16.19
C ARG A 121 -17.64 -16.24 -16.55
N ILE A 122 -16.97 -15.22 -17.09
CA ILE A 122 -15.54 -15.28 -17.46
C ILE A 122 -14.68 -15.65 -16.25
N GLU A 123 -14.97 -15.06 -15.09
CA GLU A 123 -14.21 -15.30 -13.87
C GLU A 123 -14.45 -16.71 -13.31
N ILE A 124 -15.68 -17.21 -13.37
CA ILE A 124 -16.01 -18.60 -12.98
C ILE A 124 -15.26 -19.60 -13.88
N GLU A 125 -15.28 -19.41 -15.20
CA GLU A 125 -14.54 -20.26 -16.14
C GLU A 125 -13.04 -20.27 -15.84
N ARG A 126 -12.47 -19.11 -15.49
CA ARG A 126 -11.08 -19.00 -15.04
C ARG A 126 -10.80 -19.80 -13.77
N LEU A 127 -11.66 -19.67 -12.75
CA LEU A 127 -11.50 -20.35 -11.47
C LEU A 127 -11.65 -21.88 -11.59
N ILE A 128 -12.56 -22.36 -12.44
CA ILE A 128 -12.71 -23.78 -12.75
C ILE A 128 -11.44 -24.31 -13.42
N LYS A 129 -10.87 -23.57 -14.37
CA LYS A 129 -9.63 -23.96 -15.06
C LYS A 129 -8.42 -24.01 -14.12
N GLU A 130 -8.39 -23.15 -13.11
CA GLU A 130 -7.33 -23.09 -12.10
C GLU A 130 -7.53 -24.06 -10.92
N ASP A 131 -8.58 -24.88 -10.91
CA ASP A 131 -8.98 -25.78 -9.81
C ASP A 131 -9.15 -25.06 -8.44
N LYS A 132 -9.48 -23.76 -8.49
CA LYS A 132 -9.68 -22.90 -7.32
C LYS A 132 -11.16 -22.64 -7.01
N TRP A 133 -12.06 -23.28 -7.75
CA TRP A 133 -13.49 -23.11 -7.57
C TRP A 133 -14.03 -24.02 -6.47
N ASP A 134 -14.13 -23.50 -5.24
CA ASP A 134 -14.75 -24.24 -4.13
C ASP A 134 -16.27 -24.05 -4.12
N THR A 135 -17.00 -25.13 -4.43
CA THR A 135 -18.47 -25.18 -4.52
C THR A 135 -19.15 -25.39 -3.17
N LYS A 136 -18.40 -25.61 -2.07
CA LYS A 136 -18.98 -26.02 -0.79
C LYS A 136 -19.72 -24.91 -0.03
N GLU A 137 -19.40 -23.64 -0.27
CA GLU A 137 -19.88 -22.54 0.58
C GLU A 137 -21.10 -21.79 0.04
N LEU A 138 -21.38 -21.92 -1.27
CA LEU A 138 -22.45 -21.21 -1.94
C LEU A 138 -23.50 -22.24 -2.36
N LYS A 139 -24.78 -22.02 -2.01
CA LYS A 139 -25.92 -22.81 -2.50
C LYS A 139 -26.12 -22.58 -4.02
N LEU A 140 -25.14 -23.03 -4.80
CA LEU A 140 -25.00 -22.78 -6.24
C LEU A 140 -26.02 -23.52 -7.08
N ASP A 141 -26.64 -24.58 -6.57
CA ASP A 141 -27.66 -25.35 -7.28
C ASP A 141 -28.76 -24.44 -7.86
N LYS A 142 -29.15 -23.40 -7.11
CA LYS A 142 -30.14 -22.41 -7.57
C LYS A 142 -29.59 -21.37 -8.54
N LEU A 143 -28.28 -21.13 -8.51
CA LEU A 143 -27.60 -20.17 -9.39
C LEU A 143 -27.31 -20.81 -10.75
N GLU A 144 -26.84 -22.05 -10.78
CA GLU A 144 -26.63 -22.84 -12.00
C GLU A 144 -27.94 -23.06 -12.74
N GLU A 145 -29.02 -23.43 -12.04
CA GLU A 145 -30.35 -23.56 -12.64
C GLU A 145 -30.83 -22.22 -13.25
N LYS A 146 -30.51 -21.09 -12.61
CA LYS A 146 -30.83 -19.76 -13.15
C LYS A 146 -29.96 -19.39 -14.35
N LEU A 147 -28.67 -19.71 -14.34
CA LEU A 147 -27.76 -19.47 -15.47
C LEU A 147 -28.18 -20.26 -16.70
N ASP A 148 -28.53 -21.55 -16.54
CA ASP A 148 -28.98 -22.41 -17.63
C ASP A 148 -30.32 -21.90 -18.24
N LYS A 149 -31.22 -21.37 -17.40
CA LYS A 149 -32.44 -20.70 -17.88
C LYS A 149 -32.14 -19.40 -18.64
N LEU A 150 -31.17 -18.62 -18.20
CA LEU A 150 -30.73 -17.38 -18.87
C LEU A 150 -30.10 -17.68 -20.24
N GLU A 151 -29.28 -18.72 -20.35
CA GLU A 151 -28.67 -19.12 -21.63
C GLU A 151 -29.73 -19.59 -22.64
N LYS A 152 -30.73 -20.33 -22.16
CA LYS A 152 -31.89 -20.72 -22.98
C LYS A 152 -32.68 -19.51 -23.46
N LEU A 153 -32.81 -18.45 -22.63
CA LEU A 153 -33.50 -17.22 -23.02
C LEU A 153 -32.75 -16.46 -24.12
N ASP A 154 -31.43 -16.28 -23.98
CA ASP A 154 -30.59 -15.58 -24.97
C ASP A 154 -30.61 -16.27 -26.35
N LYS A 155 -30.61 -17.61 -26.36
CA LYS A 155 -30.77 -18.40 -27.60
C LYS A 155 -32.14 -18.19 -28.24
N ILE A 156 -33.21 -18.11 -27.45
CA ILE A 156 -34.56 -17.87 -27.96
C ILE A 156 -34.68 -16.46 -28.54
N GLU A 157 -34.11 -15.47 -27.87
CA GLU A 157 -34.16 -14.06 -28.30
C GLU A 157 -33.44 -13.88 -29.65
N LYS A 158 -32.24 -14.46 -29.83
CA LYS A 158 -31.53 -14.50 -31.12
C LYS A 158 -32.33 -15.16 -32.24
N LEU A 159 -32.97 -16.31 -31.96
CA LEU A 159 -33.81 -16.99 -32.95
C LEU A 159 -35.04 -16.16 -33.35
N LEU A 160 -35.59 -15.39 -32.41
CA LEU A 160 -36.73 -14.51 -32.67
C LEU A 160 -36.32 -13.31 -33.54
N GLU A 161 -35.16 -12.71 -33.28
CA GLU A 161 -34.60 -11.64 -34.12
C GLU A 161 -34.32 -12.11 -35.55
N GLU A 162 -33.74 -13.31 -35.72
CA GLU A 162 -33.48 -13.91 -37.04
C GLU A 162 -34.78 -14.19 -37.82
N MET A 163 -35.87 -14.53 -37.12
CA MET A 163 -37.19 -14.71 -37.74
C MET A 163 -37.86 -13.39 -38.13
N HIS A 164 -37.67 -12.32 -37.35
CA HIS A 164 -38.27 -11.01 -37.62
C HIS A 164 -37.50 -10.20 -38.69
N ALA A 165 -36.24 -10.54 -38.96
CA ALA A 165 -35.42 -9.94 -40.01
C ALA A 165 -35.65 -10.53 -41.41
N LYS A 166 -36.58 -11.47 -41.57
CA LYS A 166 -36.89 -12.20 -42.81
C LYS A 166 -38.29 -11.89 -43.33
#